data_AF-A0A2C6CUK5-F1
#
_entry.id   AF-A0A2C6CUK5-F1
#
_cell.length_a   1.000
_cell.length_b   1.000
_cell.length_c   1.000
_cell.angle_alpha   90.00
_cell.angle_beta   90.00
_cell.angle_gamma   90.00
#
_symmetry.space_group_name_H-M   'P 1'
#
loop_
_entity.id
_entity.type
_entity.pdbx_description
1 polymer ?
#
loop_
_entity_poly.entity_id
_entity_poly.type
_entity_poly.pdbx_seq_one_letter_code
_entity_poly.pdbx_strand_id
1 'polypeptide(L)'
;MATEYLTIRQISSFHRCEETLIVELIECGVCQSSNVAEDVTTIKASDLPRLEKALRIYEELGVNPAGIHIILNLLDRIEQLSAGPRPPVDDL
;
A
#
# COMPACT_ATOMS: atom_id res chain seq x y z
N MET A 1 -15.83 9.44 -12.44
CA MET A 1 -14.50 8.78 -12.43
C MET A 1 -14.74 7.36 -11.94
N ALA A 2 -14.37 6.35 -12.73
CA ALA A 2 -14.61 4.95 -12.35
C ALA A 2 -13.66 4.56 -11.21
N THR A 3 -14.21 4.04 -10.10
CA THR A 3 -13.39 3.44 -9.05
C THR A 3 -13.02 2.04 -9.51
N GLU A 4 -11.77 1.85 -9.89
CA GLU A 4 -11.27 0.53 -10.26
C GLU A 4 -10.91 -0.26 -9.01
N TYR A 5 -11.33 -1.54 -9.00
CA TYR A 5 -11.06 -2.49 -7.93
C TYR A 5 -10.29 -3.67 -8.51
N LEU A 6 -9.30 -4.13 -7.75
CA LEU A 6 -8.44 -5.25 -8.10
C LEU A 6 -8.62 -6.36 -7.07
N THR A 7 -8.79 -7.58 -7.52
CA THR A 7 -8.83 -8.76 -6.64
C THR A 7 -7.44 -9.12 -6.15
N ILE A 8 -7.34 -9.76 -4.98
CA ILE A 8 -6.06 -10.26 -4.44
C ILE A 8 -5.34 -11.15 -5.46
N ARG A 9 -6.09 -12.02 -6.16
CA ARG A 9 -5.57 -12.90 -7.20
C ARG A 9 -4.94 -12.14 -8.38
N GLN A 10 -5.54 -11.04 -8.83
CA GLN A 10 -4.97 -10.20 -9.89
C GLN A 10 -3.64 -9.58 -9.45
N ILE A 11 -3.59 -9.09 -8.21
CA ILE A 11 -2.40 -8.45 -7.63
C ILE A 11 -1.30 -9.50 -7.45
N SER A 12 -1.61 -10.64 -6.84
CA SER A 12 -0.67 -11.76 -6.66
C SER A 12 -0.08 -12.23 -7.99
N SER A 13 -0.91 -12.37 -9.03
CA SER A 13 -0.45 -12.80 -10.36
C SER A 13 0.48 -11.77 -11.00
N PHE A 14 0.18 -10.47 -10.86
CA PHE A 14 0.96 -9.40 -11.46
C PHE A 14 2.31 -9.19 -10.74
N HIS A 15 2.29 -9.17 -9.41
CA HIS A 15 3.48 -8.96 -8.58
C HIS A 15 4.25 -10.25 -8.26
N ARG A 16 3.73 -11.41 -8.67
CA ARG A 16 4.32 -12.74 -8.43
C ARG A 16 4.62 -13.01 -6.95
N CYS A 17 3.69 -12.60 -6.08
CA CYS A 17 3.76 -12.82 -4.64
C CYS A 17 2.61 -13.72 -4.17
N GLU A 18 2.73 -14.29 -2.97
CA GLU A 18 1.69 -15.14 -2.41
C GLU A 18 0.45 -14.32 -2.02
N GLU A 19 -0.74 -14.87 -2.27
CA GLU A 19 -2.01 -14.23 -1.87
C GLU A 19 -2.08 -14.04 -0.35
N THR A 20 -1.54 -14.99 0.42
CA THR A 20 -1.41 -14.94 1.89
C THR A 20 -0.67 -13.70 2.36
N LEU A 21 0.45 -13.34 1.73
CA LEU A 21 1.20 -12.12 2.05
C LEU A 21 0.36 -10.86 1.83
N ILE A 22 -0.40 -10.81 0.72
CA ILE A 22 -1.27 -9.66 0.43
C ILE A 22 -2.37 -9.56 1.50
N VAL A 23 -2.99 -10.68 1.87
CA VAL A 23 -4.00 -10.73 2.94
C VAL A 23 -3.41 -10.24 4.27
N GLU A 24 -2.24 -10.73 4.67
CA GLU A 24 -1.58 -10.31 5.92
C GLU A 24 -1.28 -8.81 5.94
N LEU A 25 -0.84 -8.23 4.80
CA LEU A 25 -0.60 -6.79 4.67
C LEU A 25 -1.90 -5.98 4.81
N ILE A 26 -3.00 -6.45 4.21
CA ILE A 26 -4.34 -5.84 4.37
C ILE A 26 -4.78 -5.91 5.84
N GLU A 27 -4.67 -7.07 6.49
CA GLU A 27 -5.04 -7.27 7.89
C GLU A 27 -4.22 -6.41 8.85
N CYS A 28 -2.94 -6.17 8.53
CA CYS A 28 -2.09 -5.23 9.26
C CYS A 28 -2.45 -3.75 9.01
N GLY A 29 -3.39 -3.46 8.10
CA GLY A 29 -3.84 -2.09 7.80
C GLY A 29 -2.95 -1.34 6.82
N VAL A 30 -2.18 -2.04 5.97
CA VAL A 30 -1.39 -1.39 4.91
C VAL A 30 -2.29 -0.73 3.86
N CYS A 31 -3.40 -1.35 3.50
CA CYS A 31 -4.40 -0.82 2.58
C CYS A 31 -5.81 -1.24 2.99
N GLN A 32 -6.82 -0.61 2.40
CA GLN A 32 -8.21 -0.93 2.68
C GLN A 32 -8.73 -1.94 1.66
N SER A 33 -9.38 -2.99 2.13
CA SER A 33 -10.09 -3.94 1.27
C SER A 33 -11.59 -3.68 1.27
N SER A 34 -12.26 -4.07 0.18
CA SER A 34 -13.71 -4.06 0.02
C SER A 34 -14.17 -5.42 -0.52
N ASN A 35 -15.27 -5.94 0.02
CA ASN A 35 -15.88 -7.17 -0.47
C ASN A 35 -16.96 -6.79 -1.48
N VAL A 36 -16.74 -7.09 -2.77
CA VAL A 36 -17.67 -6.74 -3.86
C VAL A 36 -18.69 -7.88 -4.09
N ALA A 37 -18.36 -9.10 -3.67
CA ALA A 37 -19.22 -10.28 -3.64
C ALA A 37 -18.89 -11.14 -2.42
N GLU A 38 -19.72 -12.15 -2.12
CA GLU A 38 -19.37 -13.19 -1.13
C GLU A 38 -18.01 -13.81 -1.51
N ASP A 39 -17.08 -13.77 -0.57
CA ASP A 39 -15.71 -14.29 -0.67
C ASP A 39 -14.77 -13.66 -1.72
N VAL A 40 -15.10 -12.49 -2.27
CA VAL A 40 -14.20 -11.76 -3.18
C VAL A 40 -13.69 -10.48 -2.55
N THR A 41 -12.50 -10.56 -1.95
CA THR A 41 -11.78 -9.41 -1.43
C THR A 41 -11.10 -8.64 -2.57
N THR A 42 -11.37 -7.35 -2.60
CA THR A 42 -10.81 -6.41 -3.57
C THR A 42 -10.14 -5.24 -2.89
N ILE A 43 -9.21 -4.60 -3.58
CA ILE A 43 -8.53 -3.39 -3.14
C ILE A 43 -8.78 -2.31 -4.19
N LYS A 44 -8.94 -1.07 -3.76
CA LYS A 44 -9.03 0.05 -4.70
C LYS A 44 -7.72 0.24 -5.43
N ALA A 45 -7.77 0.51 -6.73
CA ALA A 45 -6.56 0.80 -7.52
C ALA A 45 -5.74 1.98 -6.95
N SER A 46 -6.39 2.92 -6.25
CA SER A 46 -5.73 4.03 -5.54
C SER A 46 -4.80 3.59 -4.41
N ASP A 47 -5.05 2.42 -3.82
CA ASP A 47 -4.28 1.90 -2.69
C ASP A 47 -3.14 0.99 -3.16
N LEU A 48 -3.13 0.63 -4.46
CA LEU A 48 -2.12 -0.23 -5.07
C LEU A 48 -0.68 0.31 -4.89
N PRO A 49 -0.37 1.61 -5.09
CA PRO A 49 0.99 2.11 -4.90
C PRO A 49 1.53 1.92 -3.47
N ARG A 50 0.65 1.99 -2.46
CA ARG A 50 1.02 1.75 -1.07
C ARG A 50 1.32 0.28 -0.82
N LEU A 51 0.50 -0.61 -1.39
CA LEU A 51 0.73 -2.05 -1.35
C LEU A 51 2.02 -2.46 -2.08
N GLU A 52 2.31 -1.87 -3.24
CA GLU A 52 3.56 -2.10 -3.98
C GLU A 52 4.79 -1.70 -3.16
N LYS A 53 4.72 -0.57 -2.45
CA LYS A 53 5.77 -0.12 -1.54
C LYS A 53 5.98 -1.13 -0.41
N ALA A 54 4.91 -1.67 0.15
CA ALA A 54 4.96 -2.73 1.16
C ALA A 54 5.62 -4.01 0.65
N LEU A 55 5.20 -4.50 -0.53
CA LEU A 55 5.78 -5.69 -1.17
C LEU A 55 7.28 -5.51 -1.41
N ARG A 56 7.70 -4.33 -1.87
CA ARG A 56 9.12 -4.02 -2.06
C ARG A 56 9.90 -4.04 -0.75
N ILE A 57 9.37 -3.44 0.32
CA ILE A 57 10.02 -3.47 1.65
C ILE A 57 10.14 -4.90 2.17
N TYR A 58 9.09 -5.71 1.98
CA TYR A 58 9.11 -7.13 2.35
C TYR A 58 10.24 -7.87 1.62
N GLU A 59 10.33 -7.71 0.30
CA GLU A 59 11.32 -8.39 -0.55
C GLU A 59 12.75 -7.92 -0.28
N GLU A 60 12.98 -6.61 -0.20
CA GLU A 60 14.33 -6.03 -0.10
C GLU A 60 14.90 -6.07 1.31
N LEU A 61 14.06 -5.94 2.35
CA LEU A 61 14.50 -5.78 3.73
C LEU A 61 14.12 -6.96 4.65
N GLY A 62 13.30 -7.90 4.17
CA GLY A 62 12.87 -9.07 4.96
C GLY A 62 12.03 -8.71 6.19
N VAL A 63 11.35 -7.56 6.17
CA VAL A 63 10.51 -7.08 7.28
C VAL A 63 9.15 -7.74 7.21
N ASN A 64 8.59 -8.14 8.36
CA ASN A 64 7.26 -8.75 8.41
C ASN A 64 6.13 -7.72 8.14
N PRO A 65 4.91 -8.16 7.78
CA PRO A 65 3.77 -7.28 7.48
C PRO A 65 3.44 -6.25 8.56
N ALA A 66 3.48 -6.64 9.85
CA ALA A 66 3.24 -5.74 10.96
C ALA A 66 4.30 -4.63 11.06
N GLY A 67 5.57 -4.99 10.88
CA GLY A 67 6.69 -4.05 10.84
C GLY A 67 6.60 -3.11 9.64
N ILE A 68 6.18 -3.62 8.48
CA ILE A 68 5.96 -2.82 7.27
C ILE A 68 4.88 -1.76 7.52
N HIS A 69 3.77 -2.11 8.16
CA HIS A 69 2.73 -1.13 8.51
C HIS A 69 3.30 0.01 9.37
N ILE A 70 4.13 -0.31 10.38
CA ILE A 70 4.79 0.70 11.22
C ILE A 70 5.73 1.57 10.38
N ILE A 71 6.58 0.98 9.55
CA ILE A 71 7.52 1.71 8.68
C ILE A 71 6.76 2.67 7.77
N LEU A 72 5.70 2.22 7.11
CA LEU A 72 4.90 3.05 6.22
C LEU A 72 4.25 4.21 6.96
N ASN A 73 3.66 3.98 8.14
CA ASN A 73 3.09 5.06 8.95
C ASN A 73 4.15 6.07 9.41
N LEU A 74 5.37 5.62 9.74
CA LEU A 74 6.46 6.51 10.09
C LEU A 74 6.92 7.35 8.90
N LEU A 75 7.02 6.74 7.71
CA LEU A 75 7.33 7.46 6.46
C LEU A 75 6.25 8.51 6.16
N ASP A 76 4.96 8.16 6.27
CA ASP A 76 3.86 9.10 6.06
C ASP A 76 3.97 10.31 7.02
N ARG A 77 4.33 10.05 8.29
CA ARG A 77 4.53 11.12 9.28
C ARG A 77 5.72 12.00 8.96
N ILE A 78 6.82 11.44 8.47
CA ILE A 78 8.00 12.20 8.04
C ILE A 78 7.64 13.07 6.82
N GLU A 79 6.91 12.52 5.84
CA GLU A 79 6.43 13.26 4.68
C GLU A 79 5.54 14.44 5.11
N GLN A 80 4.63 14.24 6.05
CA GLN A 80 3.79 15.31 6.60
C GLN A 80 4.58 16.42 7.32
N LEU A 81 5.62 16.05 8.07
CA LEU A 81 6.48 17.00 8.79
C LEU A 81 7.40 17.78 7.85
N SER A 82 7.90 17.13 6.80
CA SER A 82 8.79 17.72 5.80
C SER A 82 8.07 18.55 4.76
N ALA A 83 6.77 18.30 4.55
CA ALA A 83 5.88 19.10 3.69
C ALA A 83 5.44 20.45 4.31
N GLY A 84 6.18 20.96 5.31
CA GLY A 84 6.05 22.35 5.77
C GLY A 84 6.07 23.34 4.58
N PRO A 85 5.57 24.59 4.75
CA PRO A 85 5.33 25.49 3.63
C PRO A 85 6.57 25.56 2.75
N ARG A 86 6.46 25.08 1.50
CA ARG A 86 7.53 25.27 0.52
C ARG A 86 7.82 26.77 0.50
N PRO A 87 9.07 27.21 0.72
CA PRO A 87 9.39 28.60 0.47
C PRO A 87 8.95 28.90 -0.97
N PRO A 88 8.39 30.10 -1.24
CA PRO A 88 8.13 30.49 -2.62
C PRO A 88 9.43 30.24 -3.38
N VAL A 89 9.33 29.44 -4.43
CA VAL A 89 10.39 29.38 -5.43
C VAL A 89 10.47 30.79 -5.97
N ASP A 90 11.41 31.59 -5.45
CA ASP A 90 11.74 32.86 -6.06
C ASP A 90 12.24 32.53 -7.47
N ASP A 91 11.38 32.80 -8.45
CA ASP A 91 11.71 32.74 -9.86
C ASP A 91 12.89 33.70 -10.11
N LEU A 92 14.10 33.13 -10.16
CA LEU A 92 15.33 33.79 -10.61
C LEU A 92 15.44 33.76 -12.13
#